data_AF-A0A7J7UZN1-F1
#
_entry.id   AF-A0A7J7UZN1-F1
#
_cell.length_a   1.000
_cell.length_b   1.000
_cell.length_c   1.000
_cell.angle_alpha   90.00
_cell.angle_beta   90.00
_cell.angle_gamma   90.00
#
_symmetry.space_group_name_H-M   'P 1'
#
loop_
_entity.id
_entity.type
_entity.pdbx_description
1 polymer ?
#
loop_
_entity_poly.entity_id
_entity_poly.type
_entity_poly.pdbx_seq_one_letter_code
_entity_poly.pdbx_strand_id
1 'polypeptide(L)'
;MTTGRLQSGVNTLQGFKEDKRNRVAPVLYLNYGPYSSYAPHYDSTFANISKDDSDLIYSTYGEDSCDTASDFSIHEFLATCQDYPYVMADSLLDVLTKGGHSRTLQESETSSPEEEGQSRTLGAAKDTEQVTEEPAGRGGSGSQDRLAALEAVANLGAPVEVFDSEEAEVFQRKLDETTRLLRELQEAQNERLSARPPPNTICLLGPSFRELHLAEQVTTNLKELAQQVTPGDVVSTYGVRKAMGISMSRPGAGSGPVDLTDSEEAKKADVAECGPSASGS
;
A
#
# COMPACT_ATOMS: atom_id res chain seq x y z
N MET A 1 13.90 -43.32 -29.76
CA MET A 1 14.20 -41.89 -29.58
C MET A 1 12.89 -41.11 -29.69
N THR A 2 12.33 -40.65 -28.58
CA THR A 2 11.10 -39.84 -28.57
C THR A 2 11.48 -38.38 -28.42
N THR A 3 11.95 -37.77 -29.52
CA THR A 3 12.23 -36.34 -29.60
C THR A 3 10.97 -35.62 -30.09
N GLY A 4 10.01 -35.40 -29.18
CA GLY A 4 8.92 -34.45 -29.40
C GLY A 4 9.37 -33.07 -28.93
N ARG A 5 9.22 -32.03 -29.76
CA ARG A 5 9.40 -30.64 -29.33
C ARG A 5 8.40 -30.35 -28.21
N LEU A 6 8.88 -29.90 -27.05
CA LEU A 6 8.03 -29.43 -25.96
C LEU A 6 7.20 -28.24 -26.47
N GLN A 7 5.86 -28.36 -26.43
CA GLN A 7 4.99 -27.23 -26.69
C GLN A 7 5.21 -26.16 -25.62
N SER A 8 5.23 -24.90 -26.09
CA SER A 8 5.45 -23.70 -25.28
C SER A 8 4.62 -23.71 -24.00
N GLY A 9 5.27 -23.25 -22.92
CA GLY A 9 4.86 -23.38 -21.53
C GLY A 9 3.44 -22.90 -21.21
N VAL A 10 2.83 -23.63 -20.28
CA VAL A 10 1.58 -23.26 -19.61
C VAL A 10 1.85 -21.95 -18.86
N ASN A 11 1.15 -20.88 -19.23
CA ASN A 11 1.33 -19.55 -18.62
C ASN A 11 0.55 -19.36 -17.32
N THR A 12 -0.16 -20.40 -16.89
CA THR A 12 -0.76 -20.47 -15.57
C THR A 12 0.17 -21.32 -14.70
N LEU A 13 0.57 -20.79 -13.54
CA LEU A 13 1.10 -21.64 -12.49
C LEU A 13 0.01 -22.69 -12.22
N GLN A 14 0.39 -23.97 -12.27
CA GLN A 14 -0.50 -25.03 -11.80
C GLN A 14 -0.93 -24.62 -10.39
N GLY A 15 -2.22 -24.31 -10.23
CA GLY A 15 -2.75 -23.73 -9.00
C GLY A 15 -2.34 -24.59 -7.80
N PHE A 16 -2.31 -23.97 -6.62
CA PHE A 16 -1.96 -24.69 -5.41
C PHE A 16 -2.89 -25.90 -5.26
N LYS A 17 -2.30 -27.09 -5.41
CA LYS A 17 -2.97 -28.35 -5.18
C LYS A 17 -2.45 -28.84 -3.84
N GLU A 18 -3.28 -28.66 -2.82
CA GLU A 18 -2.98 -29.15 -1.47
C GLU A 18 -2.62 -30.64 -1.55
N ASP A 19 -1.49 -31.01 -0.93
CA ASP A 19 -1.12 -32.41 -0.85
C ASP A 19 -2.22 -33.12 -0.04
N LYS A 20 -2.67 -34.29 -0.51
CA LYS A 20 -3.64 -35.11 0.22
C LYS A 20 -3.15 -35.41 1.65
N ARG A 21 -1.83 -35.42 1.88
CA ARG A 21 -1.22 -35.60 3.20
C ARG A 21 -1.47 -34.45 4.16
N ASN A 22 -1.76 -33.24 3.66
CA ASN A 22 -2.02 -32.07 4.49
C ASN A 22 -3.51 -31.92 4.86
N ARG A 23 -4.40 -32.75 4.28
CA ARG A 23 -5.80 -32.76 4.67
C ARG A 23 -5.97 -33.48 6.00
N VAL A 24 -6.40 -32.76 7.02
CA VAL A 24 -6.80 -33.35 8.31
C VAL A 24 -8.05 -34.22 8.12
N ALA A 25 -7.98 -35.45 8.60
CA ALA A 25 -9.02 -36.47 8.55
C ALA A 25 -9.33 -36.91 9.99
N PRO A 26 -10.42 -36.42 10.60
CA PRO A 26 -10.80 -36.79 11.96
C PRO A 26 -11.28 -38.23 12.05
N VAL A 27 -11.37 -38.73 13.28
CA VAL A 27 -12.00 -40.00 13.61
C VAL A 27 -13.49 -39.99 13.22
N LEU A 28 -13.99 -41.10 12.68
CA LEU A 28 -15.40 -41.25 12.32
C LEU A 28 -16.22 -41.71 13.53
N TYR A 29 -17.13 -40.88 14.02
CA TYR A 29 -18.06 -41.27 15.09
C TYR A 29 -19.21 -42.12 14.54
N LEU A 30 -19.49 -43.22 15.23
CA LEU A 30 -20.49 -44.21 14.81
C LEU A 30 -21.69 -44.15 15.75
N ASN A 31 -22.90 -44.07 15.18
CA ASN A 31 -24.14 -44.13 15.95
C ASN A 31 -24.93 -45.39 15.55
N TYR A 32 -25.00 -46.35 16.47
CA TYR A 32 -25.67 -47.63 16.29
C TYR A 32 -27.14 -47.63 16.79
N GLY A 33 -27.63 -46.50 17.31
CA GLY A 33 -28.99 -46.37 17.81
C GLY A 33 -29.19 -46.84 19.27
N PRO A 34 -30.45 -46.86 19.75
CA PRO A 34 -30.78 -47.16 21.16
C PRO A 34 -30.32 -48.56 21.60
N TYR A 35 -29.95 -48.69 22.88
CA TYR A 35 -29.48 -49.93 23.54
C TYR A 35 -28.15 -50.50 23.01
N SER A 36 -27.33 -49.70 22.32
CA SER A 36 -26.05 -50.13 21.73
C SER A 36 -24.80 -49.64 22.50
N SER A 37 -24.87 -49.55 23.83
CA SER A 37 -23.78 -49.00 24.67
C SER A 37 -22.47 -49.79 24.64
N TYR A 38 -22.50 -51.02 24.12
CA TYR A 38 -21.32 -51.90 24.00
C TYR A 38 -20.77 -51.97 22.57
N ALA A 39 -21.42 -51.32 21.59
CA ALA A 39 -20.88 -51.23 20.25
C ALA A 39 -19.67 -50.28 20.23
N PRO A 40 -18.72 -50.48 19.30
CA PRO A 40 -17.68 -49.49 19.04
C PRO A 40 -18.29 -48.12 18.79
N HIS A 41 -17.74 -47.05 19.36
CA HIS A 41 -18.32 -45.71 19.26
C HIS A 41 -17.67 -44.87 18.16
N TYR A 42 -16.52 -45.31 17.64
CA TYR A 42 -15.75 -44.59 16.64
C TYR A 42 -14.87 -45.53 15.81
N ASP A 43 -14.52 -45.09 14.59
CA ASP A 43 -13.61 -45.76 13.67
C ASP A 43 -12.44 -44.83 13.30
N SER A 44 -11.22 -45.28 13.59
CA SER A 44 -9.97 -44.56 13.33
C SER A 44 -9.18 -45.10 12.12
N THR A 45 -9.74 -46.02 11.33
CA THR A 45 -9.02 -46.73 10.25
C THR A 45 -8.46 -45.78 9.19
N PHE A 46 -9.13 -44.65 8.92
CA PHE A 46 -8.74 -43.66 7.92
C PHE A 46 -8.39 -42.28 8.52
N ALA A 47 -8.32 -42.17 9.85
CA ALA A 47 -8.02 -40.92 10.53
C ALA A 47 -6.51 -40.64 10.54
N ASN A 48 -6.12 -39.37 10.46
CA ASN A 48 -4.71 -38.95 10.56
C ASN A 48 -4.41 -38.06 11.77
N ILE A 49 -5.43 -37.76 12.58
CA ILE A 49 -5.31 -37.07 13.87
C ILE A 49 -5.85 -37.96 14.98
N SER A 50 -5.44 -37.67 16.22
CA SER A 50 -5.86 -38.45 17.37
C SER A 50 -7.35 -38.26 17.67
N LYS A 51 -7.89 -39.14 18.52
CA LYS A 51 -9.27 -39.01 19.00
C LYS A 51 -9.44 -37.71 19.79
N ASP A 52 -8.50 -37.38 20.67
CA ASP A 52 -8.58 -36.18 21.49
C ASP A 52 -8.57 -34.90 20.62
N ASP A 53 -7.76 -34.88 19.55
CA ASP A 53 -7.75 -33.77 18.59
C ASP A 53 -9.03 -33.73 17.75
N SER A 54 -9.57 -34.90 17.39
CA SER A 54 -10.84 -35.00 16.67
C SER A 54 -12.01 -34.53 17.54
N ASP A 55 -12.02 -34.91 18.83
CA ASP A 55 -13.00 -34.48 19.84
C ASP A 55 -12.87 -32.96 20.06
N LEU A 56 -11.65 -32.41 20.09
CA LEU A 56 -11.43 -30.96 20.19
C LEU A 56 -12.01 -30.22 18.99
N ILE A 57 -11.72 -30.68 17.77
CA ILE A 57 -12.27 -30.10 16.54
C ILE A 57 -13.79 -30.25 16.54
N TYR A 58 -14.33 -31.41 16.92
CA TYR A 58 -15.76 -31.65 17.02
C TYR A 58 -16.42 -30.80 18.14
N SER A 59 -15.73 -30.49 19.22
CA SER A 59 -16.27 -29.56 20.23
C SER A 59 -16.25 -28.10 19.76
N THR A 60 -15.32 -27.76 18.87
CA THR A 60 -15.13 -26.39 18.36
C THR A 60 -16.04 -26.10 17.15
N TYR A 61 -16.32 -27.13 16.34
CA TYR A 61 -17.04 -27.02 15.05
C TYR A 61 -18.20 -28.02 14.89
N GLY A 62 -18.49 -28.89 15.87
CA GLY A 62 -19.33 -30.08 15.69
C GLY A 62 -20.81 -29.94 16.00
N GLU A 63 -21.39 -28.74 15.87
CA GLU A 63 -22.84 -28.56 15.72
C GLU A 63 -23.21 -27.93 14.36
N ASP A 64 -22.41 -28.13 13.32
CA ASP A 64 -22.68 -27.58 11.97
C ASP A 64 -23.83 -28.29 11.20
N SER A 65 -24.80 -28.91 11.88
CA SER A 65 -25.94 -29.56 11.22
C SER A 65 -27.34 -29.19 11.76
N CYS A 66 -27.47 -28.07 12.48
CA CYS A 66 -28.80 -27.53 12.80
C CYS A 66 -28.80 -25.99 12.78
N ASP A 67 -29.07 -25.41 11.59
CA ASP A 67 -29.93 -24.24 11.29
C ASP A 67 -30.31 -23.21 12.39
N THR A 68 -29.47 -22.92 13.38
CA THR A 68 -29.77 -21.94 14.43
C THR A 68 -28.51 -21.19 14.89
N ALA A 69 -28.19 -20.12 14.17
CA ALA A 69 -27.87 -18.79 14.71
C ALA A 69 -26.95 -18.70 15.96
N SER A 70 -25.96 -19.56 16.09
CA SER A 70 -24.91 -19.47 17.11
C SER A 70 -23.54 -19.74 16.51
N ASP A 71 -23.34 -19.20 15.32
CA ASP A 71 -22.05 -19.14 14.65
C ASP A 71 -21.22 -18.06 15.35
N PHE A 72 -20.52 -18.39 16.44
CA PHE A 72 -19.43 -17.54 16.92
C PHE A 72 -18.24 -17.72 15.98
N SER A 73 -18.43 -17.34 14.72
CA SER A 73 -17.39 -17.34 13.71
C SER A 73 -16.37 -16.29 14.13
N ILE A 74 -15.16 -16.73 14.46
CA ILE A 74 -14.03 -15.85 14.77
C ILE A 74 -13.84 -14.81 13.65
N HIS A 75 -14.19 -15.18 12.42
CA HIS A 75 -14.14 -14.27 11.27
C HIS A 75 -15.22 -13.18 11.34
N GLU A 76 -16.45 -13.50 11.74
CA GLU A 76 -17.50 -12.50 11.94
C GLU A 76 -17.20 -11.61 13.15
N PHE A 77 -16.74 -12.19 14.26
CA PHE A 77 -16.26 -11.45 15.43
C PHE A 77 -15.14 -10.48 15.05
N LEU A 78 -14.12 -10.90 14.30
CA LEU A 78 -13.04 -10.02 13.86
C LEU A 78 -13.54 -8.92 12.90
N ALA A 79 -14.55 -9.19 12.08
CA ALA A 79 -15.17 -8.20 11.21
C ALA A 79 -16.00 -7.16 12.00
N THR A 80 -16.71 -7.57 13.05
CA THR A 80 -17.47 -6.65 13.93
C THR A 80 -16.62 -6.03 15.05
N CYS A 81 -15.43 -6.56 15.31
CA CYS A 81 -14.51 -6.07 16.35
C CYS A 81 -13.90 -4.71 16.05
N GLN A 82 -14.17 -4.09 14.90
CA GLN A 82 -13.61 -2.78 14.61
C GLN A 82 -14.07 -1.73 15.63
N ASP A 83 -15.30 -1.85 16.12
CA ASP A 83 -15.90 -0.89 17.07
C ASP A 83 -15.88 -1.37 18.53
N TYR A 84 -15.75 -2.69 18.76
CA TYR A 84 -15.74 -3.29 20.10
C TYR A 84 -14.68 -2.72 21.06
N PRO A 85 -13.40 -2.49 20.68
CA PRO A 85 -12.41 -1.91 21.58
C PRO A 85 -12.72 -0.45 21.92
N TYR A 86 -13.33 0.31 20.99
CA TYR A 86 -13.75 1.69 21.25
C TYR A 86 -14.96 1.73 22.18
N VAL A 87 -15.97 0.88 21.97
CA VAL A 87 -17.13 0.75 22.88
C VAL A 87 -16.70 0.32 24.28
N MET A 88 -15.73 -0.59 24.40
CA MET A 88 -15.18 -0.99 25.69
C MET A 88 -14.41 0.15 26.37
N ALA A 89 -13.60 0.90 25.62
CA ALA A 89 -12.89 2.06 26.12
C ALA A 89 -13.85 3.17 26.59
N ASP A 90 -14.89 3.47 25.81
CA ASP A 90 -15.91 4.46 26.15
C ASP A 90 -16.71 4.04 27.38
N SER A 91 -17.09 2.77 27.47
CA SER A 91 -17.75 2.21 28.65
C SER A 91 -16.88 2.33 29.90
N LEU A 92 -15.57 2.06 29.79
CA LEU A 92 -14.62 2.20 30.89
C LEU A 92 -14.45 3.67 31.30
N LEU A 93 -14.31 4.58 30.33
CA LEU A 93 -14.22 6.01 30.58
C LEU A 93 -15.51 6.54 31.23
N ASP A 94 -16.68 6.03 30.84
CA ASP A 94 -17.94 6.35 31.48
C ASP A 94 -18.03 5.84 32.92
N VAL A 95 -17.52 4.64 33.22
CA VAL A 95 -17.44 4.14 34.60
C VAL A 95 -16.53 5.04 35.45
N LEU A 96 -15.38 5.48 34.91
CA LEU A 96 -14.43 6.34 35.61
C LEU A 96 -14.93 7.78 35.77
N THR A 97 -15.68 8.29 34.80
CA THR A 97 -16.22 9.66 34.78
C THR A 97 -17.66 9.77 35.28
N LYS A 98 -18.26 8.65 35.72
CA LYS A 98 -19.68 8.55 36.11
C LYS A 98 -20.61 9.08 35.00
N GLY A 99 -20.36 8.63 33.77
CA GLY A 99 -21.07 9.04 32.55
C GLY A 99 -20.74 10.46 32.09
N GLY A 100 -19.60 11.01 32.49
CA GLY A 100 -19.14 12.33 32.03
C GLY A 100 -18.67 12.29 30.57
N HIS A 101 -17.96 11.22 30.19
CA HIS A 101 -17.37 11.03 28.88
C HIS A 101 -18.41 10.98 27.75
N SER A 102 -19.44 10.15 27.86
CA SER A 102 -20.52 10.09 26.87
C SER A 102 -21.33 11.38 26.76
N ARG A 103 -21.52 12.13 27.86
CA ARG A 103 -22.19 13.44 27.83
C ARG A 103 -21.40 14.48 27.04
N THR A 104 -20.09 14.56 27.27
CA THR A 104 -19.23 15.52 26.56
C THR A 104 -19.11 15.18 25.07
N LEU A 105 -19.06 13.89 24.71
CA LEU A 105 -19.10 13.47 23.30
C LEU A 105 -20.40 13.89 22.61
N GLN A 106 -21.56 13.66 23.24
CA GLN A 106 -22.86 14.10 22.69
C GLN A 106 -22.99 15.62 22.55
N GLU A 107 -22.46 16.41 23.49
CA GLU A 107 -22.44 17.86 23.39
C GLU A 107 -21.56 18.35 22.23
N SER A 108 -20.42 17.68 21.98
CA SER A 108 -19.55 18.03 20.86
C SER A 108 -20.18 17.74 19.49
N GLU A 109 -20.89 16.61 19.34
CA GLU A 109 -21.60 16.25 18.09
C GLU A 109 -22.83 17.13 17.83
N THR A 110 -23.50 17.61 18.87
CA THR A 110 -24.68 18.50 18.75
C THR A 110 -24.31 19.98 18.60
N SER A 111 -23.04 20.34 18.78
CA SER A 111 -22.53 21.72 18.65
C SER A 111 -22.09 22.11 17.23
N SER A 112 -22.31 21.27 16.22
CA SER A 112 -22.24 21.68 14.81
C SER A 112 -23.63 21.96 14.23
N PRO A 113 -24.17 23.18 14.36
CA PRO A 113 -25.31 23.58 13.56
C PRO A 113 -24.83 24.13 12.21
N GLU A 114 -25.55 23.69 11.19
CA GLU A 114 -25.82 24.42 9.97
C GLU A 114 -26.17 25.89 10.29
N GLU A 115 -25.33 26.87 9.94
CA GLU A 115 -25.76 28.26 9.73
C GLU A 115 -24.77 29.03 8.83
N GLU A 116 -24.98 28.98 7.51
CA GLU A 116 -24.51 30.01 6.59
C GLU A 116 -25.61 31.09 6.45
N GLY A 117 -25.37 32.30 6.96
CA GLY A 117 -26.42 33.33 6.95
C GLY A 117 -26.05 34.72 7.44
N GLN A 118 -25.12 35.39 6.75
CA GLN A 118 -25.01 36.87 6.60
C GLN A 118 -24.70 37.77 7.82
N SER A 119 -23.78 38.71 7.51
CA SER A 119 -23.76 40.13 7.95
C SER A 119 -22.93 40.52 9.18
N ARG A 120 -21.69 40.95 8.85
CA ARG A 120 -21.08 42.26 9.16
C ARG A 120 -20.71 42.61 10.63
N THR A 121 -19.48 43.15 10.66
CA THR A 121 -18.95 44.27 11.47
C THR A 121 -18.35 44.01 12.85
N LEU A 122 -17.01 44.09 12.87
CA LEU A 122 -16.13 44.91 13.73
C LEU A 122 -16.23 44.74 15.25
N GLY A 123 -15.09 44.41 15.87
CA GLY A 123 -14.70 45.05 17.13
C GLY A 123 -13.94 44.20 18.14
N ALA A 124 -12.62 44.39 18.17
CA ALA A 124 -11.80 44.65 19.36
C ALA A 124 -11.85 43.70 20.59
N ALA A 125 -10.77 42.92 20.68
CA ALA A 125 -9.79 42.88 21.79
C ALA A 125 -10.16 42.27 23.17
N LYS A 126 -9.11 41.66 23.76
CA LYS A 126 -8.86 41.19 25.15
C LYS A 126 -9.20 39.70 25.38
N ASP A 127 -8.34 38.83 25.92
CA ASP A 127 -7.18 38.87 26.84
C ASP A 127 -6.21 37.73 26.41
N THR A 128 -4.88 37.81 26.27
CA THR A 128 -3.74 38.18 27.15
C THR A 128 -3.76 37.61 28.57
N GLU A 129 -3.03 36.51 28.81
CA GLU A 129 -2.50 36.15 30.13
C GLU A 129 -0.95 36.06 30.06
N GLN A 130 -0.33 37.05 30.73
CA GLN A 130 0.97 37.12 31.41
C GLN A 130 2.04 36.06 31.08
N VAL A 131 3.20 36.38 30.48
CA VAL A 131 4.31 37.25 30.95
C VAL A 131 4.86 36.86 32.33
N THR A 132 6.03 36.22 32.32
CA THR A 132 7.06 36.34 33.36
C THR A 132 8.23 37.12 32.74
N GLU A 133 8.54 38.29 33.30
CA GLU A 133 9.59 39.25 32.88
C GLU A 133 10.95 38.93 33.54
N GLU A 134 12.06 38.79 32.78
CA GLU A 134 13.19 39.76 32.53
C GLU A 134 14.43 39.50 33.44
N PRO A 135 15.67 40.03 33.20
CA PRO A 135 16.06 40.97 32.15
C PRO A 135 17.40 40.76 31.38
N ALA A 136 17.52 41.59 30.34
CA ALA A 136 18.73 42.28 29.83
C ALA A 136 19.54 41.65 28.67
N GLY A 137 19.53 42.34 27.52
CA GLY A 137 20.53 42.09 26.48
C GLY A 137 20.32 42.79 25.12
N ARG A 138 20.30 44.12 25.10
CA ARG A 138 20.88 44.99 24.05
C ARG A 138 21.04 44.40 22.62
N GLY A 139 20.26 44.95 21.68
CA GLY A 139 20.78 45.32 20.36
C GLY A 139 20.15 44.63 19.14
N GLY A 140 19.84 45.45 18.13
CA GLY A 140 19.90 45.01 16.74
C GLY A 140 18.60 45.12 15.96
N SER A 141 18.38 46.31 15.40
CA SER A 141 17.60 46.55 14.18
C SER A 141 18.08 45.64 13.03
N GLY A 142 17.62 44.38 12.99
CA GLY A 142 18.04 43.41 11.97
C GLY A 142 17.14 42.17 11.82
N SER A 143 16.02 42.07 12.56
CA SER A 143 15.08 40.96 12.43
C SER A 143 14.06 41.15 11.30
N GLN A 144 13.71 42.40 10.97
CA GLN A 144 12.73 42.72 9.94
C GLN A 144 13.28 42.39 8.53
N ASP A 145 14.56 42.70 8.28
CA ASP A 145 15.24 42.35 7.02
C ASP A 145 15.42 40.84 6.83
N ARG A 146 15.57 40.08 7.93
CA ARG A 146 15.70 38.62 7.89
C ARG A 146 14.38 37.92 7.57
N LEU A 147 13.25 38.44 8.07
CA LEU A 147 11.92 37.93 7.73
C LEU A 147 11.53 38.32 6.30
N ALA A 148 11.85 39.54 5.85
CA ALA A 148 11.65 39.97 4.47
C ALA A 148 12.47 39.13 3.47
N ALA A 149 13.71 38.77 3.84
CA ALA A 149 14.53 37.86 3.03
C ALA A 149 13.94 36.44 2.95
N LEU A 150 13.31 35.95 4.03
CA LEU A 150 12.63 34.65 4.03
C LEU A 150 11.33 34.66 3.22
N GLU A 151 10.56 35.75 3.25
CA GLU A 151 9.39 35.93 2.37
C GLU A 151 9.79 35.95 0.88
N ALA A 152 10.89 36.59 0.54
CA ALA A 152 11.41 36.64 -0.83
C ALA A 152 11.93 35.27 -1.33
N VAL A 153 12.47 34.44 -0.43
CA VAL A 153 12.92 33.07 -0.75
C VAL A 153 11.75 32.10 -0.87
N ALA A 154 10.67 32.33 -0.12
CA ALA A 154 9.51 31.45 -0.09
C ALA A 154 8.50 31.71 -1.22
N ASN A 155 8.65 32.77 -2.02
CA ASN A 155 7.64 33.21 -3.01
C ASN A 155 6.22 33.34 -2.43
N LEU A 156 6.10 33.49 -1.10
CA LEU A 156 4.81 33.57 -0.39
C LEU A 156 4.23 34.99 -0.39
N GLY A 157 5.02 35.99 -0.80
CA GLY A 157 4.67 37.41 -0.79
C GLY A 157 4.46 38.05 -2.16
N ALA A 158 4.61 37.29 -3.26
CA ALA A 158 4.12 37.78 -4.55
C ALA A 158 2.59 37.67 -4.52
N PRO A 159 1.81 38.73 -4.81
CA PRO A 159 0.42 38.53 -5.15
C PRO A 159 0.41 37.48 -6.25
N VAL A 160 -0.31 36.38 -6.04
CA VAL A 160 -0.70 35.52 -7.13
C VAL A 160 -1.40 36.45 -8.10
N GLU A 161 -0.69 36.84 -9.17
CA GLU A 161 -1.28 37.51 -10.32
C GLU A 161 -2.28 36.49 -10.83
N VAL A 162 -3.52 36.60 -10.34
CA VAL A 162 -4.66 35.86 -10.88
C VAL A 162 -4.80 36.44 -12.28
N PHE A 163 -4.16 35.78 -13.23
CA PHE A 163 -4.35 36.06 -14.63
C PHE A 163 -5.77 35.62 -15.00
N ASP A 164 -6.76 36.43 -14.62
CA ASP A 164 -8.13 36.41 -15.15
C ASP A 164 -8.06 36.93 -16.59
N SER A 165 -7.37 36.18 -17.44
CA SER A 165 -7.40 36.34 -18.88
C SER A 165 -8.39 35.32 -19.42
N GLU A 166 -9.33 35.75 -20.26
CA GLU A 166 -10.26 34.85 -20.97
C GLU A 166 -9.51 33.68 -21.67
N GLU A 167 -8.26 33.94 -22.08
CA GLU A 167 -7.36 32.95 -22.67
C GLU A 167 -6.97 31.83 -21.67
N ALA A 168 -6.68 32.20 -20.42
CA ALA A 168 -6.32 31.26 -19.35
C ALA A 168 -7.48 30.30 -19.03
N GLU A 169 -8.72 30.78 -19.05
CA GLU A 169 -9.91 29.93 -18.87
C GLU A 169 -10.09 28.94 -20.03
N VAL A 170 -9.76 29.34 -21.27
CA VAL A 170 -9.82 28.44 -22.43
C VAL A 170 -8.76 27.35 -22.30
N PHE A 171 -7.55 27.69 -21.86
CA PHE A 171 -6.50 26.70 -21.59
C PHE A 171 -6.88 25.75 -20.47
N GLN A 172 -7.43 26.27 -19.37
CA GLN A 172 -7.86 25.42 -18.26
C GLN A 172 -8.94 24.44 -18.70
N ARG A 173 -9.95 24.90 -19.46
CA ARG A 173 -10.98 24.01 -20.03
C ARG A 173 -10.37 22.91 -20.92
N LYS A 174 -9.37 23.24 -21.72
CA LYS A 174 -8.69 22.28 -22.59
C LYS A 174 -7.83 21.27 -21.81
N LEU A 175 -7.20 21.70 -20.72
CA LEU A 175 -6.50 20.84 -19.77
C LEU A 175 -7.46 19.88 -19.05
N ASP A 176 -8.63 20.37 -18.65
CA ASP A 176 -9.67 19.56 -18.01
C ASP A 176 -10.23 18.52 -19.00
N GLU A 177 -10.47 18.91 -20.25
CA GLU A 177 -10.86 18.01 -21.33
C GLU A 177 -9.80 16.92 -21.57
N THR A 178 -8.53 17.29 -21.67
CA THR A 178 -7.44 16.30 -21.82
C THR A 178 -7.33 15.36 -20.63
N THR A 179 -7.54 15.87 -19.42
CA THR A 179 -7.57 15.05 -18.21
C THR A 179 -8.74 14.05 -18.25
N ARG A 180 -9.92 14.46 -18.74
CA ARG A 180 -11.05 13.55 -18.93
C ARG A 180 -10.72 12.46 -19.96
N LEU A 181 -10.18 12.83 -21.12
CA LEU A 181 -9.81 11.87 -22.17
C LEU A 181 -8.75 10.88 -21.70
N LEU A 182 -7.79 11.31 -20.86
CA LEU A 182 -6.81 10.40 -20.26
C LEU A 182 -7.46 9.38 -19.32
N ARG A 183 -8.45 9.78 -18.52
CA ARG A 183 -9.21 8.84 -17.67
C ARG A 183 -10.01 7.85 -18.52
N GLU A 184 -10.69 8.32 -19.57
CA GLU A 184 -11.43 7.45 -20.49
C GLU A 184 -10.50 6.47 -21.24
N LEU A 185 -9.30 6.93 -21.64
CA LEU A 185 -8.29 6.08 -22.27
C LEU A 185 -7.78 5.03 -21.29
N GLN A 186 -7.51 5.41 -20.04
CA GLN A 186 -7.11 4.48 -18.99
C GLN A 186 -8.21 3.45 -18.71
N GLU A 187 -9.47 3.87 -18.65
CA GLU A 187 -10.61 2.96 -18.51
C GLU A 187 -10.68 1.95 -19.66
N ALA A 188 -10.61 2.42 -20.91
CA ALA A 188 -10.62 1.54 -22.09
C ALA A 188 -9.45 0.54 -22.10
N GLN A 189 -8.26 1.00 -21.69
CA GLN A 189 -7.09 0.12 -21.51
C GLN A 189 -7.30 -0.88 -20.38
N ASN A 190 -7.87 -0.45 -19.25
CA ASN A 190 -8.13 -1.31 -18.12
C ASN A 190 -9.20 -2.37 -18.45
N GLU A 191 -10.27 -2.02 -19.16
CA GLU A 191 -11.26 -2.98 -19.68
C GLU A 191 -10.60 -4.07 -20.53
N ARG A 192 -9.70 -3.67 -21.44
CA ARG A 192 -8.95 -4.61 -22.28
C ARG A 192 -7.97 -5.48 -21.49
N LEU A 193 -7.21 -4.89 -20.57
CA LEU A 193 -6.13 -5.57 -19.85
C LEU A 193 -6.63 -6.39 -18.66
N SER A 194 -7.78 -6.04 -18.09
CA SER A 194 -8.44 -6.80 -17.01
C SER A 194 -9.26 -7.98 -17.53
N ALA A 195 -9.46 -8.09 -18.85
CA ALA A 195 -10.09 -9.24 -19.46
C ALA A 195 -9.34 -10.54 -19.13
N ARG A 196 -10.08 -11.65 -19.05
CA ARG A 196 -9.52 -12.95 -18.68
C ARG A 196 -8.29 -13.27 -19.55
N PRO A 197 -7.11 -13.55 -18.96
CA PRO A 197 -5.90 -13.80 -19.72
C PRO A 197 -6.12 -14.92 -20.73
N PRO A 198 -5.68 -14.75 -22.00
CA PRO A 198 -5.74 -15.83 -22.98
C PRO A 198 -4.84 -16.99 -22.52
N PRO A 199 -5.15 -18.24 -22.92
CA PRO A 199 -4.38 -19.41 -22.52
C PRO A 199 -2.89 -19.32 -22.89
N ASN A 200 -2.58 -18.51 -23.92
CA ASN A 200 -1.22 -18.20 -24.34
C ASN A 200 -0.94 -16.69 -24.15
N THR A 201 -0.05 -16.33 -23.22
CA THR A 201 0.34 -14.92 -22.92
C THR A 201 1.10 -14.24 -24.06
N ILE A 202 1.57 -15.01 -25.04
CA ILE A 202 2.20 -14.49 -26.26
C ILE A 202 1.17 -13.70 -27.11
N CYS A 203 -0.13 -13.99 -26.97
CA CYS A 203 -1.20 -13.30 -27.69
C CYS A 203 -1.91 -12.29 -26.79
N LEU A 204 -1.24 -11.19 -26.42
CA LEU A 204 -1.93 -10.07 -25.78
C LEU A 204 -2.99 -9.48 -26.73
N LEU A 205 -4.15 -9.09 -26.19
CA LEU A 205 -5.17 -8.41 -26.98
C LEU A 205 -4.63 -7.06 -27.45
N GLY A 206 -4.67 -6.81 -28.77
CA GLY A 206 -4.27 -5.52 -29.34
C GLY A 206 -5.19 -4.37 -28.90
N PRO A 207 -4.77 -3.10 -29.03
CA PRO A 207 -5.58 -1.94 -28.65
C PRO A 207 -6.91 -1.91 -29.40
N SER A 208 -7.98 -1.58 -28.70
CA SER A 208 -9.29 -1.38 -29.33
C SER A 208 -9.32 -0.12 -30.21
N PHE A 209 -10.28 -0.05 -31.14
CA PHE A 209 -10.50 1.16 -31.95
C PHE A 209 -10.81 2.39 -31.07
N ARG A 210 -11.57 2.19 -29.98
CA ARG A 210 -11.86 3.23 -29.00
C ARG A 210 -10.58 3.77 -28.34
N GLU A 211 -9.68 2.88 -27.92
CA GLU A 211 -8.38 3.27 -27.34
C GLU A 211 -7.53 4.06 -28.34
N LEU A 212 -7.46 3.61 -29.59
CA LEU A 212 -6.71 4.31 -30.63
C LEU A 212 -7.24 5.73 -30.87
N HIS A 213 -8.56 5.88 -30.95
CA HIS A 213 -9.19 7.18 -31.17
C HIS A 213 -8.98 8.13 -29.97
N LEU A 214 -9.17 7.64 -28.75
CA LEU A 214 -8.90 8.42 -27.53
C LEU A 214 -7.42 8.83 -27.44
N ALA A 215 -6.50 7.92 -27.76
CA ALA A 215 -5.07 8.21 -27.77
C ALA A 215 -4.69 9.27 -28.81
N GLU A 216 -5.29 9.23 -30.00
CA GLU A 216 -5.11 10.24 -31.06
C GLU A 216 -5.64 11.62 -30.62
N GLN A 217 -6.81 11.67 -29.98
CA GLN A 217 -7.38 12.92 -29.47
C GLN A 217 -6.52 13.51 -28.34
N VAL A 218 -6.07 12.68 -27.39
CA VAL A 218 -5.16 13.10 -26.32
C VAL A 218 -3.85 13.64 -26.89
N THR A 219 -3.24 12.92 -27.84
CA THR A 219 -1.98 13.36 -28.45
C THR A 219 -2.14 14.66 -29.24
N THR A 220 -3.25 14.84 -29.95
CA THR A 220 -3.55 16.08 -30.66
C THR A 220 -3.69 17.26 -29.70
N ASN A 221 -4.48 17.09 -28.62
CA ASN A 221 -4.66 18.15 -27.62
C ASN A 221 -3.36 18.50 -26.88
N LEU A 222 -2.59 17.50 -26.47
CA LEU A 222 -1.29 17.73 -25.82
C LEU A 222 -0.29 18.40 -26.77
N LYS A 223 -0.32 18.05 -28.06
CA LYS A 223 0.52 18.72 -29.08
C LYS A 223 0.15 20.19 -29.23
N GLU A 224 -1.14 20.53 -29.17
CA GLU A 224 -1.59 21.92 -29.27
C GLU A 224 -1.21 22.74 -28.04
N LEU A 225 -1.30 22.17 -26.84
CA LEU A 225 -0.87 22.82 -25.60
C LEU A 225 0.66 22.99 -25.56
N ALA A 226 1.41 21.94 -25.90
CA ALA A 226 2.87 21.96 -25.87
C ALA A 226 3.50 22.86 -26.94
N GLN A 227 2.78 23.20 -28.01
CA GLN A 227 3.26 24.13 -29.04
C GLN A 227 3.41 25.57 -28.56
N GLN A 228 2.70 25.93 -27.48
CA GLN A 228 2.67 27.31 -26.98
C GLN A 228 3.70 27.60 -25.90
N VAL A 229 4.39 26.56 -25.42
CA VAL A 229 5.39 26.64 -24.35
C VAL A 229 6.73 26.11 -24.85
N THR A 230 7.81 26.51 -24.18
CA THR A 230 9.12 25.96 -24.54
C THR A 230 9.25 24.53 -24.01
N PRO A 231 10.03 23.65 -24.66
CA PRO A 231 10.20 22.29 -24.17
C PRO A 231 10.71 22.19 -22.73
N GLY A 232 11.46 23.21 -22.26
CA GLY A 232 11.97 23.29 -20.89
C GLY A 232 10.88 23.50 -19.84
N ASP A 233 9.73 24.06 -20.23
CA ASP A 233 8.58 24.29 -19.34
C ASP A 233 7.75 23.01 -19.16
N VAL A 234 7.75 22.13 -20.18
CA VAL A 234 7.01 20.86 -20.16
C VAL A 234 7.79 19.74 -19.48
N VAL A 235 9.12 19.69 -19.68
CA VAL A 235 9.95 18.61 -19.14
C VAL A 235 11.23 19.14 -18.49
N SER A 236 11.52 18.64 -17.29
CA SER A 236 12.78 18.95 -16.60
C SER A 236 13.96 18.17 -17.20
N THR A 237 15.17 18.72 -17.09
CA THR A 237 16.41 18.02 -17.50
C THR A 237 16.59 16.67 -16.78
N TYR A 238 16.08 16.57 -15.55
CA TYR A 238 16.03 15.32 -14.79
C TYR A 238 15.09 14.29 -15.44
N GLY A 239 13.89 14.72 -15.85
CA GLY A 239 12.93 13.86 -16.56
C GLY A 239 13.52 13.28 -17.85
N VAL A 240 14.22 14.10 -18.63
CA VAL A 240 14.92 13.66 -19.85
C VAL A 240 16.01 12.63 -19.52
N ARG A 241 16.86 12.90 -18.53
CA ARG A 241 17.91 11.95 -18.10
C ARG A 241 17.32 10.62 -17.64
N LYS A 242 16.25 10.67 -16.86
CA LYS A 242 15.54 9.47 -16.39
C LYS A 242 14.99 8.67 -17.58
N ALA A 243 14.38 9.32 -18.57
CA ALA A 243 13.89 8.67 -19.79
C ALA A 243 15.03 8.05 -20.62
N MET A 244 16.21 8.66 -20.62
CA MET A 244 17.43 8.14 -21.27
C MET A 244 18.16 7.06 -20.45
N GLY A 245 17.65 6.68 -19.27
CA GLY A 245 18.29 5.71 -18.37
C GLY A 245 19.53 6.24 -17.64
N ILE A 246 19.77 7.55 -17.66
CA ILE A 246 20.89 8.19 -16.97
C ILE A 246 20.49 8.42 -15.51
N SER A 247 20.91 7.50 -14.63
CA SER A 247 20.79 7.68 -13.18
C SER A 247 21.86 8.65 -12.72
N MET A 248 21.45 9.83 -12.23
CA MET A 248 22.36 10.73 -11.53
C MET A 248 22.72 10.07 -10.20
N SER A 249 23.95 9.58 -10.05
CA SER A 249 24.44 9.17 -8.73
C SER A 249 24.32 10.39 -7.81
N ARG A 250 23.58 10.25 -6.70
CA ARG A 250 23.52 11.32 -5.69
C ARG A 250 24.97 11.65 -5.29
N PRO A 251 25.42 12.92 -5.39
CA PRO A 251 26.73 13.30 -4.87
C PRO A 251 26.68 13.08 -3.36
N GLY A 252 27.32 12.02 -2.86
CA GLY A 252 27.33 11.65 -1.44
C GLY A 252 27.02 10.19 -1.12
N ALA A 253 26.54 9.38 -2.08
CA ALA A 253 26.56 7.92 -1.92
C ALA A 253 27.87 7.41 -2.51
N GLY A 254 28.86 7.13 -1.65
CA GLY A 254 30.16 6.62 -2.06
C GLY A 254 30.03 5.32 -2.84
N SER A 255 30.11 5.40 -4.17
CA SER A 255 30.45 4.27 -5.02
C SER A 255 31.96 4.29 -5.21
N GLY A 256 32.68 3.46 -4.45
CA GLY A 256 34.04 3.12 -4.82
C GLY A 256 34.03 2.48 -6.22
N PRO A 257 35.00 2.79 -7.10
CA PRO A 257 35.11 2.08 -8.36
C PRO A 257 35.42 0.61 -8.05
N VAL A 258 34.55 -0.29 -8.48
CA VAL A 258 34.88 -1.72 -8.53
C VAL A 258 35.84 -1.87 -9.69
N ASP A 259 37.13 -1.98 -9.37
CA ASP A 259 38.18 -2.35 -10.30
C ASP A 259 37.96 -3.81 -10.71
N LEU A 260 37.73 -4.02 -12.00
CA LEU A 260 37.46 -5.33 -12.63
C LEU A 260 38.69 -5.88 -13.35
N THR A 261 39.88 -5.56 -12.86
CA THR A 261 41.11 -6.17 -13.35
C THR A 261 41.81 -6.95 -12.24
N ASP A 262 41.70 -8.28 -12.29
CA ASP A 262 42.87 -9.15 -12.27
C ASP A 262 42.48 -10.57 -12.69
N SER A 263 42.85 -10.89 -13.93
CA SER A 263 42.94 -12.24 -14.47
C SER A 263 44.28 -12.85 -14.05
N GLU A 264 44.23 -14.12 -13.64
CA GLU A 264 45.28 -15.15 -13.81
C GLU A 264 46.64 -14.91 -13.13
N GLU A 265 46.92 -15.65 -12.04
CA GLU A 265 48.18 -16.42 -11.98
C GLU A 265 48.07 -17.65 -11.08
N ALA A 266 47.94 -18.83 -11.70
CA ALA A 266 48.15 -20.12 -11.05
C ALA A 266 49.66 -20.38 -10.89
N LYS A 267 50.15 -20.52 -9.65
CA LYS A 267 51.49 -21.04 -9.36
C LYS A 267 51.49 -22.09 -8.24
N LYS A 268 51.43 -23.34 -8.70
CA LYS A 268 52.30 -24.51 -8.41
C LYS A 268 52.81 -24.76 -6.99
N ALA A 269 52.55 -26.00 -6.55
CA ALA A 269 53.16 -26.74 -5.44
C ALA A 269 54.70 -26.70 -5.39
N ASP A 270 55.30 -26.69 -4.21
CA ASP A 270 55.84 -27.88 -3.50
C ASP A 270 56.58 -27.46 -2.20
N VAL A 271 57.03 -28.44 -1.42
CA VAL A 271 58.00 -28.41 -0.30
C VAL A 271 57.44 -28.35 1.13
N ALA A 272 57.30 -29.54 1.73
CA ALA A 272 57.46 -29.74 3.16
C ALA A 272 58.38 -30.95 3.42
N GLU A 273 59.66 -30.69 3.67
CA GLU A 273 60.57 -31.63 4.32
C GLU A 273 61.64 -30.88 5.13
N CYS A 274 61.63 -31.05 6.45
CA CYS A 274 62.75 -30.86 7.38
C CYS A 274 62.32 -31.42 8.75
N GLY A 275 63.02 -32.30 9.46
CA GLY A 275 64.34 -32.90 9.28
C GLY A 275 64.55 -34.03 10.31
N PRO A 276 65.74 -34.65 10.35
CA PRO A 276 66.01 -35.88 11.10
C PRO A 276 66.63 -35.63 12.49
N SER A 277 66.46 -36.58 13.41
CA SER A 277 67.42 -36.80 14.50
C SER A 277 67.45 -38.27 14.91
N ALA A 278 68.65 -38.72 15.25
CA ALA A 278 69.14 -40.08 15.23
C ALA A 278 69.13 -40.78 16.60
N SER A 279 69.29 -42.12 16.54
CA SER A 279 69.92 -43.04 17.51
C SER A 279 69.25 -43.23 18.89
N GLY A 280 69.18 -44.45 19.44
CA GLY A 280 69.75 -45.71 19.01
C GLY A 280 69.45 -46.85 19.99
N SER A 281 69.95 -48.02 19.58
CA SER A 281 70.17 -49.27 20.34
C SER A 281 68.95 -50.04 20.84
#